data_AF-A0A355DJU8-F1
#
_entry.id   AF-A0A355DJU8-F1
#
_cell.length_a   1.000
_cell.length_b   1.000
_cell.length_c   1.000
_cell.angle_alpha   90.00
_cell.angle_beta   90.00
_cell.angle_gamma   90.00
#
_symmetry.space_group_name_H-M   'P 1'
#
loop_
_entity.id
_entity.type
_entity.pdbx_description
1 polymer ?
#
loop_
_entity_poly.entity_id
_entity_poly.type
_entity_poly.pdbx_seq_one_letter_code
_entity_poly.pdbx_strand_id
1 'polypeptide(L)'
;MLAGLAAPNPITPTDPKPIGLRLNLQNPIRPRFAPVPEFPEPEPPVIGVPAKTPIVDYQEPPLQPAIAPPEQASIALLSAREQLIVVLPQFPESTRIIDPGPNPEIIARGMYGLLPLEPQQYAEFLAKPNTGIARILLTETYNPDPNQLRNRLQPAVLERFPFVPLTDNPNGSIPRLALEIEQENFQIPMPGLDYGFIVNLGDVSLENLDPTLKNISTLSAEQRELFLNYNPPNQLEALQVDQRRFLTGKDGVGFVPPVSPPASTQAPVVLKNTYLVRLIQFEIPEVLLTGEPISRAQRRNLPDILKTPSSDVLVVFQPVHQRLDGSYTVLWRLLYRFPDPKIEDLDQYVELE
;
A
#
# COMPACT_ATOMS: atom_id res chain seq x y z
N MET A 1 -48.55 -38.69 79.44
CA MET A 1 -49.84 -38.96 78.75
C MET A 1 -50.22 -37.71 77.96
N LEU A 2 -50.54 -37.89 76.67
CA LEU A 2 -51.12 -36.94 75.69
C LEU A 2 -50.38 -35.59 75.52
N ALA A 3 -49.56 -35.39 74.48
CA ALA A 3 -49.92 -35.17 73.06
C ALA A 3 -50.72 -33.89 72.80
N GLY A 4 -50.15 -33.03 71.94
CA GLY A 4 -50.93 -32.13 71.08
C GLY A 4 -50.52 -30.66 71.13
N LEU A 5 -49.61 -30.25 70.23
CA LEU A 5 -49.85 -29.21 69.22
C LEU A 5 -48.53 -28.99 68.46
N ALA A 6 -48.45 -29.58 67.26
CA ALA A 6 -47.34 -29.43 66.34
C ALA A 6 -47.53 -28.18 65.48
N ALA A 7 -46.51 -27.33 65.42
CA ALA A 7 -46.24 -26.42 64.30
C ALA A 7 -45.00 -26.98 63.58
N PRO A 8 -44.99 -27.12 62.25
CA PRO A 8 -43.80 -27.61 61.56
C PRO A 8 -42.73 -26.52 61.48
N ASN A 9 -41.52 -27.00 61.74
CA ASN A 9 -40.27 -26.31 61.98
C ASN A 9 -39.72 -25.47 60.80
N PRO A 10 -38.80 -24.53 61.13
CA PRO A 10 -38.12 -23.66 60.18
C PRO A 10 -37.04 -24.42 59.40
N ILE A 11 -36.87 -24.05 58.13
CA ILE A 11 -35.83 -24.59 57.25
C ILE A 11 -34.60 -23.69 57.36
N THR A 12 -33.50 -24.24 57.88
CA THR A 12 -32.18 -23.61 57.95
C THR A 12 -31.51 -23.56 56.56
N PRO A 13 -30.59 -22.61 56.32
CA PRO A 13 -30.10 -22.25 55.00
C PRO A 13 -28.83 -23.03 54.61
N THR A 14 -28.79 -23.58 53.40
CA THR A 14 -27.53 -23.95 52.74
C THR A 14 -27.59 -23.77 51.21
N ASP A 15 -26.57 -23.04 50.76
CA ASP A 15 -25.92 -22.94 49.45
C ASP A 15 -26.56 -22.21 48.24
N PRO A 16 -25.81 -21.23 47.66
CA PRO A 16 -26.19 -20.52 46.45
C PRO A 16 -26.03 -21.41 45.22
N LYS A 17 -27.10 -21.50 44.41
CA LYS A 17 -27.05 -22.14 43.09
C LYS A 17 -26.01 -21.45 42.21
N PRO A 18 -25.11 -22.20 41.55
CA PRO A 18 -24.15 -21.62 40.62
C PRO A 18 -24.86 -21.11 39.36
N ILE A 19 -24.64 -19.82 39.05
CA ILE A 19 -24.91 -19.25 37.73
C ILE A 19 -23.88 -19.88 36.78
N GLY A 20 -24.30 -20.94 36.10
CA GLY A 20 -23.49 -21.70 35.16
C GLY A 20 -24.33 -22.13 33.97
N LEU A 21 -24.83 -21.17 33.18
CA LEU A 21 -25.30 -21.45 31.82
C LEU A 21 -24.08 -21.82 30.96
N ARG A 22 -23.71 -23.10 30.97
CA ARG A 22 -22.84 -23.67 29.95
C ARG A 22 -23.64 -23.75 28.64
N LEU A 23 -23.63 -22.67 27.86
CA LEU A 23 -23.97 -22.71 26.45
C LEU A 23 -22.88 -23.51 25.74
N ASN A 24 -23.11 -24.81 25.60
CA ASN A 24 -22.27 -25.72 24.84
C ASN A 24 -22.54 -25.49 23.34
N LEU A 25 -22.00 -24.39 22.80
CA LEU A 25 -21.99 -24.14 21.35
C LEU A 25 -20.82 -24.92 20.74
N GLN A 26 -21.08 -26.17 20.36
CA GLN A 26 -20.09 -27.03 19.67
C GLN A 26 -19.68 -26.51 18.29
N ASN A 27 -20.32 -25.45 17.79
CA ASN A 27 -19.90 -24.73 16.59
C ASN A 27 -19.96 -23.21 16.84
N PRO A 28 -18.94 -22.43 16.48
CA PRO A 28 -19.04 -20.98 16.51
C PRO A 28 -20.19 -20.57 15.60
N ILE A 29 -21.13 -19.79 16.11
CA ILE A 29 -22.15 -19.14 15.29
C ILE A 29 -21.40 -18.15 14.40
N ARG A 30 -21.12 -18.54 13.16
CA ARG A 30 -20.64 -17.60 12.16
C ARG A 30 -21.78 -16.62 11.90
N PRO A 31 -21.58 -15.29 12.04
CA PRO A 31 -22.54 -14.34 11.52
C PRO A 31 -22.80 -14.70 10.06
N ARG A 32 -24.08 -14.82 9.68
CA ARG A 32 -24.47 -14.98 8.27
C ARG A 32 -24.18 -13.68 7.54
N PHE A 33 -22.93 -13.46 7.17
CA PHE A 33 -22.65 -12.54 6.08
C PHE A 33 -23.12 -13.24 4.81
N ALA A 34 -24.02 -12.59 4.07
CA ALA A 34 -24.29 -13.03 2.71
C ALA A 34 -22.95 -13.06 1.95
N PRO A 35 -22.69 -14.07 1.09
CA PRO A 35 -21.55 -14.00 0.20
C PRO A 35 -21.66 -12.67 -0.58
N VAL A 36 -20.58 -11.89 -0.52
CA VAL A 36 -20.49 -10.64 -1.28
C VAL A 36 -20.63 -11.03 -2.76
N PRO A 37 -21.52 -10.38 -3.53
CA PRO A 37 -21.55 -10.56 -4.97
C PRO A 37 -20.14 -10.33 -5.52
N GLU A 38 -19.66 -11.20 -6.43
CA GLU A 38 -18.43 -10.91 -7.17
C GLU A 38 -18.65 -9.60 -7.94
N PHE A 39 -18.08 -8.52 -7.43
CA PHE A 39 -17.98 -7.28 -8.17
C PHE A 39 -16.80 -7.42 -9.13
N PRO A 40 -16.94 -6.99 -10.38
CA PRO A 40 -15.78 -6.86 -11.25
C PRO A 40 -14.75 -5.96 -10.57
N GLU A 41 -13.47 -6.26 -10.76
CA GLU A 41 -12.39 -5.38 -10.30
C GLU A 41 -12.67 -3.96 -10.81
N PRO A 42 -12.60 -2.94 -9.93
CA PRO A 42 -12.86 -1.57 -10.34
C PRO A 42 -11.81 -1.16 -11.36
N GLU A 43 -12.26 -0.78 -12.57
CA GLU A 43 -11.39 -0.13 -13.54
C GLU A 43 -10.81 1.15 -12.92
N PRO A 44 -9.54 1.50 -13.21
CA PRO A 44 -8.96 2.73 -12.71
C PRO A 44 -9.81 3.94 -13.15
N PRO A 45 -10.01 4.93 -12.28
CA PRO A 45 -10.86 6.07 -12.58
C PRO A 45 -10.35 6.84 -13.81
N VAL A 46 -11.23 7.09 -14.78
CA VAL A 46 -10.94 7.87 -15.98
C VAL A 46 -11.00 9.36 -15.61
N ILE A 47 -9.85 10.02 -15.63
CA ILE A 47 -9.72 11.43 -15.25
C ILE A 47 -10.21 12.32 -16.39
N GLY A 48 -10.94 13.39 -16.06
CA GLY A 48 -11.47 14.34 -17.06
C GLY A 48 -12.80 13.91 -17.71
N VAL A 49 -13.40 12.81 -17.27
CA VAL A 49 -14.78 12.44 -17.64
C VAL A 49 -15.68 12.75 -16.43
N PRO A 50 -16.88 13.34 -16.64
CA PRO A 50 -17.81 13.54 -15.54
C PRO A 50 -18.06 12.22 -14.83
N ALA A 51 -17.83 12.20 -13.51
CA ALA A 51 -18.05 11.03 -12.69
C ALA A 51 -19.48 10.51 -12.92
N LYS A 52 -19.65 9.19 -13.07
CA LYS A 52 -20.99 8.61 -13.12
C LYS A 52 -21.74 9.04 -11.87
N THR A 53 -22.88 9.71 -12.06
CA THR A 53 -23.77 10.08 -10.97
C THR A 53 -24.15 8.80 -10.21
N PRO A 54 -24.04 8.78 -8.87
CA PRO A 54 -24.41 7.62 -8.09
C PRO A 54 -25.86 7.23 -8.44
N ILE A 55 -26.06 5.96 -8.78
CA ILE A 55 -27.37 5.42 -9.21
C ILE A 55 -28.38 5.41 -8.04
N VAL A 56 -27.93 5.72 -6.82
CA VAL A 56 -28.74 5.66 -5.60
C VAL A 56 -28.50 6.91 -4.77
N ASP A 57 -29.56 7.72 -4.62
CA ASP A 57 -29.71 8.70 -3.54
C ASP A 57 -29.78 7.92 -2.22
N TYR A 58 -28.63 7.74 -1.57
CA TYR A 58 -28.63 7.36 -0.17
C TYR A 58 -29.21 8.55 0.62
N GLN A 59 -30.49 8.46 1.00
CA GLN A 59 -31.17 9.48 1.81
C GLN A 59 -30.47 9.74 3.15
N GLU A 60 -29.65 8.79 3.62
CA GLU A 60 -28.77 8.95 4.76
C GLU A 60 -27.38 8.35 4.43
N PRO A 61 -26.28 9.09 4.64
CA PRO A 61 -24.95 8.50 4.54
C PRO A 61 -24.85 7.34 5.55
N PRO A 62 -24.18 6.21 5.20
CA PRO A 62 -24.03 5.11 6.13
C PRO A 62 -23.43 5.62 7.44
N LEU A 63 -24.18 5.48 8.53
CA LEU A 63 -23.75 5.91 9.86
C LEU A 63 -22.37 5.32 10.14
N GLN A 64 -21.38 6.20 10.34
CA GLN A 64 -20.05 5.79 10.74
C GLN A 64 -20.16 5.13 12.12
N PRO A 65 -19.72 3.87 12.32
CA PRO A 65 -19.62 3.35 13.66
C PRO A 65 -18.43 4.01 14.36
N ALA A 66 -18.71 5.11 15.07
CA ALA A 66 -17.82 5.68 16.06
C ALA A 66 -18.10 4.99 17.40
N ILE A 67 -17.51 3.82 17.64
CA ILE A 67 -17.50 3.22 18.97
C ILE A 67 -16.19 3.66 19.63
N ALA A 68 -16.23 4.74 20.39
CA ALA A 68 -15.23 4.95 21.43
C ALA A 68 -15.33 3.75 22.41
N PRO A 69 -14.22 3.11 22.79
CA PRO A 69 -14.27 2.01 23.75
C PRO A 69 -14.91 2.52 25.06
N PRO A 70 -15.77 1.71 25.72
CA PRO A 70 -16.34 2.08 27.01
C PRO A 70 -15.23 2.45 27.99
N GLU A 71 -15.42 3.50 28.79
CA GLU A 71 -14.40 3.96 29.75
C GLU A 71 -13.93 2.84 30.68
N GLN A 72 -14.85 1.95 31.11
CA GLN A 72 -14.49 0.81 31.95
C GLN A 72 -13.56 -0.20 31.25
N ALA A 73 -13.71 -0.40 29.94
CA ALA A 73 -12.83 -1.28 29.17
C ALA A 73 -11.42 -0.68 29.05
N SER A 74 -11.34 0.63 28.86
CA SER A 74 -10.07 1.36 28.79
C SER A 74 -9.30 1.28 30.13
N ILE A 75 -9.99 1.47 31.25
CA ILE A 75 -9.41 1.34 32.60
C ILE A 75 -8.90 -0.08 32.85
N ALA A 76 -9.69 -1.10 32.50
CA ALA A 76 -9.30 -2.49 32.67
C ALA A 76 -8.06 -2.87 31.84
N LEU A 77 -8.00 -2.41 30.59
CA LEU A 77 -6.86 -2.66 29.70
C LEU A 77 -5.58 -1.93 30.17
N LEU A 78 -5.71 -0.69 30.64
CA LEU A 78 -4.58 0.05 31.22
C LEU A 78 -4.04 -0.64 32.48
N SER A 79 -4.94 -1.08 33.37
CA SER A 79 -4.54 -1.80 34.59
C SER A 79 -3.87 -3.13 34.28
N ALA A 80 -4.42 -3.91 33.34
CA ALA A 80 -3.80 -5.17 32.91
C ALA A 80 -2.42 -4.95 32.30
N ARG A 81 -2.25 -3.86 31.54
CA ARG A 81 -0.97 -3.50 30.94
C ARG A 81 0.08 -3.13 31.98
N GLU A 82 -0.28 -2.30 32.96
CA GLU A 82 0.62 -1.93 34.06
C GLU A 82 1.14 -3.17 34.80
N GLN A 83 0.28 -4.17 35.03
CA GLN A 83 0.66 -5.43 35.65
C GLN A 83 1.61 -6.25 34.76
N LEU A 84 1.35 -6.32 33.44
CA LEU A 84 2.17 -7.08 32.51
C LEU A 84 3.58 -6.49 32.35
N ILE A 85 3.71 -5.16 32.28
CA ILE A 85 5.01 -4.48 32.11
C ILE A 85 6.00 -4.88 33.21
N VAL A 86 5.53 -5.02 34.45
CA VAL A 86 6.37 -5.41 35.60
C VAL A 86 6.91 -6.84 35.45
N VAL A 87 6.20 -7.71 34.74
CA VAL A 87 6.53 -9.13 34.59
C VAL A 87 7.44 -9.40 33.38
N LEU A 88 7.44 -8.52 32.37
CA LEU A 88 8.23 -8.69 31.14
C LEU A 88 9.73 -8.98 31.36
N PRO A 89 10.45 -8.33 32.30
CA PRO A 89 11.86 -8.61 32.56
C PRO A 89 12.13 -10.01 33.12
N GLN A 90 11.10 -10.74 33.57
CA GLN A 90 11.23 -12.07 34.14
C GLN A 90 11.17 -13.20 33.10
N PHE A 91 10.82 -12.88 31.84
CA PHE A 91 10.86 -13.86 30.76
C PHE A 91 12.31 -14.16 30.35
N PRO A 92 12.67 -15.43 30.11
CA PRO A 92 14.00 -15.81 29.65
C PRO A 92 14.32 -15.20 28.29
N GLU A 93 15.60 -14.96 28.01
CA GLU A 93 16.06 -14.27 26.78
C GLU A 93 15.54 -14.92 25.48
N SER A 94 15.37 -16.25 25.47
CA SER A 94 14.82 -17.00 24.34
C SER A 94 13.36 -16.70 24.02
N THR A 95 12.61 -16.12 24.95
CA THR A 95 11.18 -15.75 24.81
C THR A 95 10.94 -14.31 25.27
N ARG A 96 11.94 -13.44 25.12
CA ARG A 96 11.87 -12.06 25.60
C ARG A 96 10.76 -11.31 24.87
N ILE A 97 9.64 -11.09 25.57
CA ILE A 97 8.52 -10.31 25.06
C ILE A 97 8.91 -8.84 25.18
N ILE A 98 8.96 -8.14 24.05
CA ILE A 98 9.25 -6.71 23.98
C ILE A 98 7.92 -5.97 24.18
N ASP A 99 7.79 -5.10 25.20
CA ASP A 99 6.68 -4.12 25.23
C ASP A 99 6.96 -3.10 24.12
N PRO A 100 6.13 -3.01 23.07
CA PRO A 100 6.30 -1.99 22.05
C PRO A 100 6.02 -0.57 22.57
N GLY A 101 5.56 -0.43 23.82
CA GLY A 101 5.16 0.85 24.38
C GLY A 101 3.76 1.26 23.91
N PRO A 102 3.23 2.40 24.41
CA PRO A 102 1.95 2.97 23.94
C PRO A 102 2.06 3.50 22.51
N ASN A 103 3.23 3.40 21.87
CA ASN A 103 3.48 4.06 20.61
C ASN A 103 3.17 3.08 19.46
N PRO A 104 1.96 3.14 18.86
CA PRO A 104 1.62 2.32 17.72
C PRO A 104 2.61 2.48 16.57
N GLU A 105 3.36 3.59 16.52
CA GLU A 105 4.42 3.79 15.54
C GLU A 105 5.59 2.79 15.66
N ILE A 106 5.93 2.31 16.86
CA ILE A 106 7.03 1.35 17.04
C ILE A 106 6.61 -0.02 16.48
N ILE A 107 5.38 -0.45 16.77
CA ILE A 107 4.79 -1.67 16.20
C ILE A 107 4.69 -1.54 14.68
N ALA A 108 4.13 -0.42 14.21
CA ALA A 108 3.93 -0.17 12.80
C ALA A 108 5.26 -0.08 12.03
N ARG A 109 6.33 0.48 12.62
CA ARG A 109 7.67 0.48 12.01
C ARG A 109 8.25 -0.93 11.89
N GLY A 110 8.04 -1.80 12.88
CA GLY A 110 8.42 -3.21 12.74
C GLY A 110 7.60 -3.93 11.65
N MET A 111 6.29 -3.66 11.61
CA MET A 111 5.34 -4.32 10.72
C MET A 111 5.40 -3.85 9.27
N TYR A 112 5.70 -2.58 9.00
CA TYR A 112 5.66 -1.99 7.65
C TYR A 112 6.98 -1.33 7.22
N GLY A 113 7.86 -1.01 8.17
CA GLY A 113 9.15 -0.37 7.91
C GLY A 113 10.32 -1.35 7.85
N LEU A 114 11.51 -0.77 7.66
CA LEU A 114 12.80 -1.48 7.76
C LEU A 114 13.16 -1.76 9.21
N LEU A 115 13.76 -2.92 9.46
CA LEU A 115 14.28 -3.24 10.78
C LEU A 115 15.61 -2.49 11.01
N PRO A 116 15.93 -2.03 12.23
CA PRO A 116 17.13 -1.22 12.48
C PRO A 116 18.47 -1.84 12.06
N LEU A 117 18.55 -3.18 12.02
CA LEU A 117 19.76 -3.92 11.65
C LEU A 117 19.89 -4.15 10.13
N GLU A 118 18.79 -4.08 9.37
CA GLU A 118 18.81 -4.35 7.92
C GLU A 118 19.70 -3.37 7.15
N PRO A 119 19.60 -2.04 7.35
CA PRO A 119 20.48 -1.10 6.65
C PRO A 119 21.96 -1.28 7.01
N GLN A 120 22.26 -1.72 8.24
CA GLN A 120 23.65 -1.89 8.70
C GLN A 120 24.39 -2.97 7.91
N GLN A 121 23.68 -4.04 7.52
CA GLN A 121 24.24 -5.12 6.71
C GLN A 121 24.68 -4.64 5.32
N TYR A 122 24.07 -3.57 4.80
CA TYR A 122 24.32 -3.05 3.46
C TYR A 122 24.97 -1.66 3.48
N ALA A 123 25.59 -1.27 4.60
CA ALA A 123 26.12 0.08 4.80
C ALA A 123 27.09 0.54 3.70
N GLU A 124 27.94 -0.36 3.19
CA GLU A 124 28.87 -0.05 2.09
C GLU A 124 28.15 0.29 0.78
N PHE A 125 27.08 -0.45 0.46
CA PHE A 125 26.25 -0.16 -0.70
C PHE A 125 25.48 1.14 -0.52
N LEU A 126 24.88 1.34 0.66
CA LEU A 126 24.05 2.51 0.98
C LEU A 126 24.86 3.82 1.11
N ALA A 127 26.17 3.73 1.31
CA ALA A 127 27.04 4.90 1.31
C ALA A 127 27.28 5.49 -0.10
N LYS A 128 26.90 4.77 -1.16
CA LYS A 128 27.03 5.23 -2.54
C LYS A 128 25.94 6.26 -2.87
N PRO A 129 26.16 7.15 -3.85
CA PRO A 129 25.13 8.08 -4.28
C PRO A 129 23.98 7.33 -4.97
N ASN A 130 22.76 7.87 -4.84
CA ASN A 130 21.57 7.38 -5.53
C ASN A 130 21.22 5.91 -5.22
N THR A 131 21.65 5.40 -4.08
CA THR A 131 21.32 4.06 -3.60
C THR A 131 20.43 4.13 -2.37
N GLY A 132 19.61 3.11 -2.18
CA GLY A 132 18.84 2.97 -0.96
C GLY A 132 18.37 1.55 -0.72
N ILE A 133 17.61 1.42 0.36
CA ILE A 133 16.99 0.19 0.81
C ILE A 133 15.52 0.48 1.02
N ALA A 134 14.66 -0.45 0.64
CA ALA A 134 13.22 -0.32 0.77
C ALA A 134 12.61 -1.65 1.18
N ARG A 135 11.46 -1.57 1.84
CA ARG A 135 10.58 -2.70 2.05
C ARG A 135 9.43 -2.62 1.06
N ILE A 136 9.25 -3.67 0.29
CA ILE A 136 8.15 -3.83 -0.67
C ILE A 136 7.10 -4.70 0.01
N LEU A 137 5.92 -4.11 0.23
CA LEU A 137 4.79 -4.74 0.91
C LEU A 137 3.85 -5.41 -0.09
N LEU A 138 2.97 -6.27 0.41
CA LEU A 138 1.93 -6.88 -0.43
C LEU A 138 0.83 -5.88 -0.77
N THR A 139 0.21 -6.03 -1.93
CA THR A 139 -0.90 -5.18 -2.40
C THR A 139 -2.05 -5.11 -1.39
N GLU A 140 -2.39 -6.23 -0.73
CA GLU A 140 -3.41 -6.30 0.33
C GLU A 140 -3.12 -5.41 1.56
N THR A 141 -1.86 -4.98 1.73
CA THR A 141 -1.45 -4.07 2.79
C THR A 141 -1.93 -2.63 2.50
N TYR A 142 -1.86 -2.22 1.23
CA TYR A 142 -2.29 -0.90 0.77
C TYR A 142 -3.78 -0.86 0.41
N ASN A 143 -4.28 -1.95 -0.18
CA ASN A 143 -5.65 -2.11 -0.64
C ASN A 143 -6.35 -3.22 0.15
N PRO A 144 -6.70 -2.92 1.40
CA PRO A 144 -7.28 -3.95 2.23
C PRO A 144 -8.72 -4.29 1.90
N ASP A 145 -9.10 -5.54 2.21
CA ASP A 145 -10.49 -5.98 2.11
C ASP A 145 -11.41 -5.02 2.89
N PRO A 146 -12.37 -4.36 2.21
CA PRO A 146 -13.29 -3.41 2.84
C PRO A 146 -14.19 -4.06 3.91
N ASN A 147 -14.33 -5.38 3.89
CA ASN A 147 -15.14 -6.13 4.86
C ASN A 147 -14.40 -6.44 6.17
N GLN A 148 -13.08 -6.20 6.22
CA GLN A 148 -12.31 -6.38 7.45
C GLN A 148 -12.52 -5.20 8.41
N LEU A 149 -12.80 -5.50 9.68
CA LEU A 149 -12.89 -4.49 10.73
C LEU A 149 -11.56 -3.76 10.89
N ARG A 150 -11.57 -2.45 10.63
CA ARG A 150 -10.39 -1.58 10.70
C ARG A 150 -10.71 -0.31 11.44
N ASN A 151 -9.70 0.22 12.12
CA ASN A 151 -9.81 1.51 12.76
C ASN A 151 -9.76 2.62 11.71
N ARG A 152 -10.92 3.16 11.35
CA ARG A 152 -11.05 4.26 10.37
C ARG A 152 -10.53 5.61 10.87
N LEU A 153 -10.25 5.74 12.17
CA LEU A 153 -9.57 6.91 12.73
C LEU A 153 -8.05 6.84 12.54
N GLN A 154 -7.51 5.69 12.14
CA GLN A 154 -6.10 5.60 11.76
C GLN A 154 -5.93 5.93 10.29
N PRO A 155 -4.92 6.76 9.95
CA PRO A 155 -4.52 6.99 8.57
C PRO A 155 -4.24 5.67 7.83
N ALA A 156 -4.42 5.67 6.51
CA ALA A 156 -4.16 4.50 5.68
C ALA A 156 -2.69 4.06 5.80
N VAL A 157 -2.39 2.80 5.45
CA VAL A 157 -1.00 2.33 5.51
C VAL A 157 -0.13 3.12 4.53
N LEU A 158 -0.62 3.41 3.33
CA LEU A 158 0.08 4.23 2.34
C LEU A 158 0.39 5.66 2.83
N GLU A 159 -0.48 6.25 3.65
CA GLU A 159 -0.26 7.59 4.23
C GLU A 159 0.83 7.58 5.31
N ARG A 160 0.89 6.50 6.11
CA ARG A 160 1.88 6.35 7.19
C ARG A 160 3.22 5.82 6.69
N PHE A 161 3.19 4.97 5.68
CA PHE A 161 4.33 4.28 5.06
C PHE A 161 4.21 4.41 3.54
N PRO A 162 4.43 5.63 3.00
CA PRO A 162 4.39 5.85 1.58
C PRO A 162 5.57 5.16 0.90
N PHE A 163 5.46 4.98 -0.43
CA PHE A 163 6.57 4.48 -1.24
C PHE A 163 7.84 5.31 -1.04
N VAL A 164 8.97 4.60 -1.00
CA VAL A 164 10.29 5.16 -0.64
C VAL A 164 10.71 6.19 -1.69
N PRO A 165 11.08 7.43 -1.28
CA PRO A 165 11.60 8.43 -2.21
C PRO A 165 12.96 7.99 -2.76
N LEU A 166 13.18 8.18 -4.05
CA LEU A 166 14.41 7.79 -4.76
C LEU A 166 15.47 8.90 -4.74
N THR A 167 15.07 10.13 -4.46
CA THR A 167 15.95 11.31 -4.35
C THR A 167 15.29 12.37 -3.48
N ASP A 168 16.09 13.18 -2.80
CA ASP A 168 15.61 14.38 -2.13
C ASP A 168 15.62 15.55 -3.14
N ASN A 169 14.45 15.92 -3.66
CA ASN A 169 14.30 17.08 -4.52
C ASN A 169 13.35 18.10 -3.88
N PRO A 170 13.85 19.21 -3.31
CA PRO A 170 13.01 20.20 -2.66
C PRO A 170 12.13 21.01 -3.62
N ASN A 171 12.41 21.01 -4.93
CA ASN A 171 11.82 21.96 -5.89
C ASN A 171 11.00 21.31 -7.03
N GLY A 172 10.75 20.00 -6.99
CA GLY A 172 9.98 19.28 -8.02
C GLY A 172 9.37 17.99 -7.48
N SER A 173 8.74 17.19 -8.35
CA SER A 173 8.19 15.89 -7.93
C SER A 173 9.30 15.01 -7.38
N ILE A 174 8.97 14.29 -6.31
CA ILE A 174 9.85 13.34 -5.64
C ILE A 174 9.51 11.96 -6.18
N PRO A 175 10.30 11.39 -7.12
CA PRO A 175 10.04 10.06 -7.62
C PRO A 175 10.11 9.05 -6.49
N ARG A 176 9.16 8.12 -6.46
CA ARG A 176 9.06 7.08 -5.44
C ARG A 176 9.21 5.71 -6.07
N LEU A 177 9.86 4.80 -5.36
CA LEU A 177 9.91 3.38 -5.72
C LEU A 177 8.54 2.74 -5.46
N ALA A 178 7.59 3.00 -6.36
CA ALA A 178 6.24 2.47 -6.32
C ALA A 178 6.25 1.02 -6.83
N LEU A 179 6.41 0.09 -5.89
CA LEU A 179 6.37 -1.34 -6.12
C LEU A 179 5.58 -1.99 -5.00
N GLU A 180 4.80 -2.99 -5.36
CA GLU A 180 4.07 -3.85 -4.43
C GLU A 180 4.19 -5.32 -4.87
N ILE A 181 3.65 -6.22 -4.05
CA ILE A 181 3.68 -7.65 -4.31
C ILE A 181 2.25 -8.19 -4.40
N GLU A 182 1.94 -8.71 -5.57
CA GLU A 182 0.70 -9.41 -5.85
C GLU A 182 1.02 -10.78 -6.44
N GLN A 183 0.49 -11.84 -5.83
CA GLN A 183 0.61 -13.20 -6.34
C GLN A 183 2.07 -13.60 -6.69
N GLU A 184 3.03 -13.30 -5.82
CA GLU A 184 4.48 -13.56 -6.01
C GLU A 184 5.14 -12.81 -7.18
N ASN A 185 4.50 -11.77 -7.71
CA ASN A 185 5.09 -10.85 -8.68
C ASN A 185 5.37 -9.49 -8.03
N PHE A 186 6.49 -8.86 -8.40
CA PHE A 186 6.59 -7.42 -8.28
C PHE A 186 5.60 -6.80 -9.24
N GLN A 187 4.85 -5.82 -8.76
CA GLN A 187 3.86 -5.09 -9.53
C GLN A 187 4.08 -3.59 -9.35
N ILE A 188 3.93 -2.85 -10.44
CA ILE A 188 3.91 -1.39 -10.41
C ILE A 188 2.45 -0.96 -10.21
N PRO A 189 2.08 -0.39 -9.05
CA PRO A 189 0.75 0.15 -8.88
C PRO A 189 0.57 1.33 -9.84
N MET A 190 -0.64 1.49 -10.38
CA MET A 190 -0.98 2.56 -11.33
C MET A 190 -2.06 3.51 -10.79
N PRO A 191 -1.83 4.19 -9.66
CA PRO A 191 -2.77 5.20 -9.18
C PRO A 191 -2.80 6.39 -10.15
N GLY A 192 -4.00 6.88 -10.46
CA GLY A 192 -4.16 8.03 -11.36
C GLY A 192 -3.57 7.78 -12.74
N LEU A 193 -2.51 8.52 -13.09
CA LEU A 193 -1.79 8.42 -14.37
C LEU A 193 -0.40 7.79 -14.23
N ASP A 194 -0.06 7.26 -13.06
CA ASP A 194 1.22 6.59 -12.87
C ASP A 194 1.26 5.29 -13.68
N TYR A 195 2.41 5.02 -14.29
CA TYR A 195 2.68 3.73 -14.93
C TYR A 195 4.18 3.50 -15.05
N GLY A 196 4.52 2.31 -15.55
CA GLY A 196 5.90 1.94 -15.75
C GLY A 196 6.00 0.54 -16.29
N PHE A 197 7.23 0.08 -16.39
CA PHE A 197 7.51 -1.26 -16.86
C PHE A 197 8.79 -1.79 -16.22
N ILE A 198 8.80 -3.10 -15.99
CA ILE A 198 9.80 -3.85 -15.27
C ILE A 198 10.27 -5.05 -16.10
N VAL A 199 11.56 -5.37 -15.99
CA VAL A 199 12.16 -6.58 -16.55
C VAL A 199 13.15 -7.18 -15.56
N ASN A 200 13.18 -8.51 -15.49
CA ASN A 200 14.19 -9.26 -14.73
C ASN A 200 15.47 -9.39 -15.56
N LEU A 201 16.58 -8.83 -15.08
CA LEU A 201 17.88 -8.90 -15.73
C LEU A 201 18.67 -10.17 -15.36
N GLY A 202 18.21 -10.94 -14.38
CA GLY A 202 18.88 -12.14 -13.88
C GLY A 202 19.98 -11.82 -12.87
N ASP A 203 21.00 -12.68 -12.83
CA ASP A 203 22.16 -12.55 -11.95
C ASP A 203 23.15 -11.50 -12.48
N VAL A 204 22.76 -10.23 -12.36
CA VAL A 204 23.58 -9.07 -12.73
C VAL A 204 23.81 -8.23 -11.47
N SER A 205 25.05 -7.86 -11.16
CA SER A 205 25.33 -7.03 -9.99
C SER A 205 24.75 -5.62 -10.13
N LEU A 206 24.02 -5.15 -9.12
CA LEU A 206 23.48 -3.78 -9.03
C LEU A 206 24.54 -2.69 -9.22
N GLU A 207 25.78 -2.97 -8.84
CA GLU A 207 26.87 -1.99 -8.85
C GLU A 207 27.45 -1.76 -10.24
N ASN A 208 27.43 -2.80 -11.08
CA ASN A 208 28.06 -2.82 -12.40
C ASN A 208 27.12 -2.31 -13.51
N LEU A 209 25.89 -1.94 -13.16
CA LEU A 209 24.91 -1.42 -14.12
C LEU A 209 25.17 0.06 -14.41
N ASP A 210 25.24 0.36 -15.71
CA ASP A 210 25.43 1.70 -16.26
C ASP A 210 24.12 2.16 -16.93
N PRO A 211 23.74 3.45 -16.84
CA PRO A 211 22.58 4.02 -17.53
C PRO A 211 22.50 3.74 -19.03
N THR A 212 23.59 3.37 -19.71
CA THR A 212 23.52 3.02 -21.14
C THR A 212 23.02 1.60 -21.43
N LEU A 213 22.96 0.73 -20.42
CA LEU A 213 22.46 -0.66 -20.50
C LEU A 213 23.13 -1.54 -21.59
N LYS A 214 24.32 -1.17 -22.09
CA LYS A 214 24.96 -1.80 -23.25
C LYS A 214 25.50 -3.22 -23.00
N ASN A 215 25.85 -3.55 -21.75
CA ASN A 215 26.54 -4.80 -21.40
C ASN A 215 25.65 -5.85 -20.72
N ILE A 216 24.34 -5.81 -20.99
CA ILE A 216 23.36 -6.68 -20.36
C ILE A 216 22.87 -7.68 -21.40
N SER A 217 23.29 -8.94 -21.27
CA SER A 217 22.99 -10.02 -22.24
C SER A 217 21.53 -10.49 -22.19
N THR A 218 20.87 -10.35 -21.04
CA THR A 218 19.46 -10.71 -20.83
C THR A 218 18.49 -9.70 -21.41
N LEU A 219 18.97 -8.51 -21.81
CA LEU A 219 18.17 -7.42 -22.32
C LEU A 219 18.26 -7.35 -23.85
N SER A 220 17.13 -7.52 -24.53
CA SER A 220 17.04 -7.41 -25.98
C SER A 220 17.32 -5.97 -26.45
N ALA A 221 17.69 -5.80 -27.71
CA ALA A 221 17.94 -4.47 -28.28
C ALA A 221 16.70 -3.57 -28.19
N GLU A 222 15.52 -4.16 -28.35
CA GLU A 222 14.28 -3.42 -28.37
C GLU A 222 13.75 -3.10 -26.97
N GLN A 223 13.97 -3.97 -25.99
CA GLN A 223 13.78 -3.62 -24.58
C GLN A 223 14.70 -2.47 -24.18
N ARG A 224 15.98 -2.50 -24.62
CA ARG A 224 16.91 -1.40 -24.38
C ARG A 224 16.38 -0.09 -24.93
N GLU A 225 15.90 -0.13 -26.17
CA GLU A 225 15.32 1.03 -26.83
C GLU A 225 14.12 1.58 -26.06
N LEU A 226 13.23 0.72 -25.57
CA LEU A 226 12.13 1.14 -24.72
C LEU A 226 12.62 1.82 -23.44
N PHE A 227 13.48 1.16 -22.66
CA PHE A 227 13.91 1.69 -21.37
C PHE A 227 14.65 3.03 -21.51
N LEU A 228 15.37 3.26 -22.61
CA LEU A 228 16.16 4.48 -22.81
C LEU A 228 15.44 5.59 -23.56
N ASN A 229 14.64 5.25 -24.57
CA ASN A 229 14.13 6.23 -25.54
C ASN A 229 12.59 6.33 -25.58
N TYR A 230 11.88 5.56 -24.74
CA TYR A 230 10.45 5.78 -24.56
C TYR A 230 10.16 7.21 -24.08
N ASN A 231 9.12 7.82 -24.66
CA ASN A 231 8.68 9.16 -24.31
C ASN A 231 7.17 9.14 -24.02
N PRO A 232 6.73 9.48 -22.80
CA PRO A 232 5.33 9.62 -22.46
C PRO A 232 4.58 10.57 -23.42
N PRO A 233 3.33 10.26 -23.81
CA PRO A 233 2.45 11.23 -24.45
C PRO A 233 2.26 12.47 -23.57
N ASN A 234 1.94 13.61 -24.19
CA ASN A 234 1.75 14.89 -23.50
C ASN A 234 0.28 15.35 -23.40
N GLN A 235 -0.65 14.50 -23.87
CA GLN A 235 -2.09 14.72 -23.78
C GLN A 235 -2.70 13.77 -22.75
N LEU A 236 -3.65 14.25 -21.96
CA LEU A 236 -4.27 13.47 -20.88
C LEU A 236 -4.90 12.17 -21.39
N GLU A 237 -5.70 12.25 -22.45
CA GLU A 237 -6.35 11.07 -23.05
C GLU A 237 -5.32 10.07 -23.59
N ALA A 238 -4.29 10.55 -24.28
CA ALA A 238 -3.23 9.71 -24.83
C ALA A 238 -2.44 8.99 -23.73
N LEU A 239 -2.19 9.66 -22.59
CA LEU A 239 -1.57 9.06 -21.42
C LEU A 239 -2.43 7.93 -20.82
N GLN A 240 -3.74 8.14 -20.71
CA GLN A 240 -4.65 7.10 -20.22
C GLN A 240 -4.73 5.90 -21.18
N VAL A 241 -4.71 6.13 -22.49
CA VAL A 241 -4.64 5.05 -23.48
C VAL A 241 -3.35 4.26 -23.32
N ASP A 242 -2.21 4.94 -23.17
CA ASP A 242 -0.92 4.26 -23.06
C ASP A 242 -0.77 3.53 -21.73
N GLN A 243 -1.27 4.08 -20.62
CA GLN A 243 -1.36 3.38 -19.33
C GLN A 243 -2.16 2.06 -19.48
N ARG A 244 -3.35 2.10 -20.11
CA ARG A 244 -4.17 0.91 -20.35
C ARG A 244 -3.47 -0.10 -21.27
N ARG A 245 -2.68 0.37 -22.24
CA ARG A 245 -1.88 -0.49 -23.11
C ARG A 245 -0.87 -1.31 -22.30
N PHE A 246 -0.17 -0.69 -21.35
CA PHE A 246 0.76 -1.39 -20.46
C PHE A 246 0.03 -2.32 -19.47
N LEU A 247 -1.13 -1.90 -18.94
CA LEU A 247 -1.91 -2.70 -18.00
C LEU A 247 -2.49 -3.97 -18.65
N THR A 248 -3.08 -3.85 -19.84
CA THR A 248 -3.85 -4.92 -20.47
C THR A 248 -3.06 -5.78 -21.44
N GLY A 249 -1.97 -5.25 -22.02
CA GLY A 249 -1.23 -5.90 -23.10
C GLY A 249 -2.04 -6.20 -24.36
N LYS A 250 -3.29 -5.71 -24.47
CA LYS A 250 -4.31 -6.21 -25.42
C LYS A 250 -4.10 -5.84 -26.88
N ASP A 251 -3.27 -4.85 -27.19
CA ASP A 251 -3.18 -4.35 -28.58
C ASP A 251 -2.16 -5.07 -29.45
N GLY A 252 -1.40 -6.07 -28.96
CA GLY A 252 -0.35 -6.74 -29.76
C GLY A 252 0.82 -5.82 -30.19
N VAL A 253 0.64 -4.51 -30.08
CA VAL A 253 1.64 -3.44 -29.98
C VAL A 253 2.04 -3.25 -28.50
N GLY A 254 1.34 -3.92 -27.57
CA GLY A 254 1.60 -3.98 -26.13
C GLY A 254 2.65 -5.01 -25.71
N PHE A 255 3.20 -5.78 -26.65
CA PHE A 255 4.57 -6.25 -26.49
C PHE A 255 5.45 -5.11 -26.97
N VAL A 256 6.16 -4.49 -26.05
CA VAL A 256 7.31 -3.72 -26.49
C VAL A 256 8.33 -4.72 -27.00
N PRO A 257 8.52 -4.72 -28.32
CA PRO A 257 8.22 -5.74 -29.35
C PRO A 257 8.02 -7.20 -28.92
N PRO A 258 7.58 -8.11 -29.82
CA PRO A 258 7.23 -9.51 -29.51
C PRO A 258 8.45 -10.39 -29.16
N VAL A 259 9.41 -9.87 -28.42
CA VAL A 259 10.56 -10.59 -27.91
C VAL A 259 10.30 -10.95 -26.47
N SER A 260 10.34 -12.26 -26.19
CA SER A 260 10.35 -12.74 -24.82
C SER A 260 11.61 -12.27 -24.08
N PRO A 261 11.47 -11.76 -22.85
CA PRO A 261 10.22 -11.33 -22.22
C PRO A 261 9.83 -9.89 -22.62
N PRO A 262 8.55 -9.55 -22.88
CA PRO A 262 8.14 -8.15 -23.00
C PRO A 262 8.44 -7.39 -21.69
N ALA A 263 8.77 -6.10 -21.78
CA ALA A 263 8.67 -5.25 -20.61
C ALA A 263 7.21 -5.22 -20.15
N SER A 264 6.96 -5.60 -18.90
CA SER A 264 5.63 -5.83 -18.32
C SER A 264 5.46 -4.90 -17.12
N THR A 265 4.24 -4.68 -16.66
CA THR A 265 3.95 -3.92 -15.43
C THR A 265 4.20 -4.75 -14.17
N GLN A 266 4.44 -6.05 -14.38
CA GLN A 266 4.71 -7.04 -13.36
C GLN A 266 5.86 -7.97 -13.76
N ALA A 267 6.59 -8.48 -12.77
CA ALA A 267 7.64 -9.48 -12.97
C ALA A 267 7.69 -10.48 -11.80
N PRO A 268 7.86 -11.79 -12.04
CA PRO A 268 7.99 -12.77 -10.97
C PRO A 268 9.14 -12.44 -10.03
N VAL A 269 8.90 -12.57 -8.73
CA VAL A 269 9.90 -12.32 -7.70
C VAL A 269 10.90 -13.47 -7.63
N VAL A 270 12.17 -13.16 -7.82
CA VAL A 270 13.30 -14.10 -7.73
C VAL A 270 14.36 -13.44 -6.85
N LEU A 271 14.63 -14.05 -5.70
CA LEU A 271 15.62 -13.55 -4.76
C LEU A 271 16.99 -13.42 -5.42
N LYS A 272 17.68 -12.32 -5.12
CA LYS A 272 19.01 -11.95 -5.63
C LYS A 272 19.11 -11.75 -7.14
N ASN A 273 18.01 -11.83 -7.90
CA ASN A 273 18.02 -11.32 -9.26
C ASN A 273 17.90 -9.79 -9.26
N THR A 274 18.52 -9.16 -10.24
CA THR A 274 18.39 -7.72 -10.42
C THR A 274 17.31 -7.42 -11.45
N TYR A 275 16.52 -6.41 -11.14
CA TYR A 275 15.41 -5.93 -11.94
C TYR A 275 15.72 -4.52 -12.43
N LEU A 276 15.30 -4.23 -13.65
CA LEU A 276 15.29 -2.90 -14.21
C LEU A 276 13.85 -2.43 -14.28
N VAL A 277 13.57 -1.24 -13.75
CA VAL A 277 12.25 -0.63 -13.77
C VAL A 277 12.35 0.81 -14.24
N ARG A 278 11.43 1.22 -15.11
CA ARG A 278 11.21 2.63 -15.44
C ARG A 278 9.87 3.02 -14.87
N LEU A 279 9.87 4.09 -14.07
CA LEU A 279 8.68 4.59 -13.38
C LEU A 279 8.39 6.00 -13.88
N ILE A 280 7.14 6.22 -14.28
CA ILE A 280 6.63 7.50 -14.76
C ILE A 280 5.47 7.87 -13.84
N GLN A 281 5.62 8.98 -13.13
CA GLN A 281 4.72 9.37 -12.04
C GLN A 281 4.21 10.79 -12.25
N PHE A 282 2.92 10.99 -11.97
CA PHE A 282 2.22 12.27 -12.10
C PHE A 282 1.45 12.60 -10.82
N GLU A 283 1.71 13.79 -10.26
CA GLU A 283 0.95 14.32 -9.14
C GLU A 283 -0.21 15.18 -9.68
N ILE A 284 -1.35 14.52 -9.90
CA ILE A 284 -2.51 15.14 -10.54
C ILE A 284 -3.19 16.09 -9.55
N PRO A 285 -3.49 17.34 -9.95
CA PRO A 285 -4.20 18.30 -9.12
C PRO A 285 -5.55 17.76 -8.63
N GLU A 286 -5.86 18.01 -7.36
CA GLU A 286 -7.11 17.56 -6.72
C GLU A 286 -8.37 17.99 -7.50
N VAL A 287 -8.36 19.17 -8.10
CA VAL A 287 -9.48 19.71 -8.91
C VAL A 287 -9.87 18.77 -10.04
N LEU A 288 -8.90 18.09 -10.66
CA LEU A 288 -9.16 17.14 -11.74
C LEU A 288 -9.60 15.76 -11.21
N LEU A 289 -9.24 15.43 -9.97
CA LEU A 289 -9.64 14.19 -9.31
C LEU A 289 -11.06 14.27 -8.75
N THR A 290 -11.45 15.43 -8.20
CA THR A 290 -12.77 15.66 -7.60
C THR A 290 -13.81 16.12 -8.61
N GLY A 291 -13.37 16.76 -9.71
CA GLY A 291 -14.25 17.40 -10.68
C GLY A 291 -14.94 18.66 -10.13
N GLU A 292 -14.42 19.23 -9.04
CA GLU A 292 -14.99 20.46 -8.47
C GLU A 292 -14.74 21.66 -9.39
N PRO A 293 -15.76 22.50 -9.66
CA PRO A 293 -15.60 23.65 -10.53
C PRO A 293 -14.68 24.70 -9.91
N ILE A 294 -13.79 25.29 -10.70
CA ILE A 294 -12.93 26.38 -10.27
C ILE A 294 -13.73 27.67 -10.13
N SER A 295 -13.74 28.21 -8.91
CA SER A 295 -14.40 29.48 -8.59
C SER A 295 -13.74 30.67 -9.31
N ARG A 296 -14.50 31.74 -9.52
CA ARG A 296 -13.99 32.98 -10.17
C ARG A 296 -12.77 33.59 -9.48
N ALA A 297 -12.65 33.43 -8.17
CA ALA A 297 -11.51 33.92 -7.40
C ALA A 297 -10.23 33.12 -7.69
N GLN A 298 -10.36 31.80 -7.90
CA GLN A 298 -9.25 30.89 -8.15
C GLN A 298 -8.72 30.94 -9.59
N ARG A 299 -9.52 31.41 -10.57
CA ARG A 299 -9.13 31.50 -11.99
C ARG A 299 -7.82 32.24 -12.25
N ARG A 300 -7.47 33.22 -11.41
CA ARG A 300 -6.20 33.97 -11.55
C ARG A 300 -4.96 33.11 -11.27
N ASN A 301 -5.12 32.05 -10.47
CA ASN A 301 -4.08 31.10 -10.09
C ASN A 301 -4.21 29.78 -10.86
N LEU A 302 -5.05 29.72 -11.90
CA LEU A 302 -5.30 28.51 -12.67
C LEU A 302 -4.01 27.85 -13.21
N PRO A 303 -3.00 28.59 -13.71
CA PRO A 303 -1.73 27.99 -14.11
C PRO A 303 -0.99 27.26 -12.97
N ASP A 304 -1.08 27.77 -11.75
CA ASP A 304 -0.46 27.15 -10.58
C ASP A 304 -1.30 25.95 -10.07
N ILE A 305 -2.64 26.05 -10.15
CA ILE A 305 -3.57 24.97 -9.82
C ILE A 305 -3.39 23.77 -10.76
N LEU A 306 -3.18 24.05 -12.05
CA LEU A 306 -2.96 23.03 -13.09
C LEU A 306 -1.52 22.57 -13.21
N LYS A 307 -0.62 23.09 -12.37
CA LYS A 307 0.75 22.60 -12.34
C LYS A 307 0.74 21.17 -11.83
N THR A 308 1.18 20.25 -12.69
CA THR A 308 1.28 18.83 -12.40
C THR A 308 2.75 18.46 -12.25
N PRO A 309 3.29 18.36 -11.03
CA PRO A 309 4.59 17.76 -10.81
C PRO A 309 4.62 16.34 -11.38
N SER A 310 5.72 15.98 -12.01
CA SER A 310 5.89 14.66 -12.60
C SER A 310 7.35 14.23 -12.53
N SER A 311 7.58 12.94 -12.76
CA SER A 311 8.93 12.39 -12.83
C SER A 311 8.98 11.18 -13.76
N ASP A 312 10.14 10.98 -14.38
CA ASP A 312 10.44 9.80 -15.18
C ASP A 312 11.85 9.32 -14.83
N VAL A 313 11.93 8.11 -14.24
CA VAL A 313 13.16 7.60 -13.65
C VAL A 313 13.43 6.16 -14.05
N LEU A 314 14.72 5.87 -14.27
CA LEU A 314 15.25 4.53 -14.48
C LEU A 314 15.91 4.04 -13.20
N VAL A 315 15.39 2.97 -12.62
CA VAL A 315 15.84 2.40 -11.36
C VAL A 315 16.20 0.94 -11.56
N VAL A 316 17.23 0.49 -10.86
CA VAL A 316 17.52 -0.93 -10.70
C VAL A 316 17.33 -1.33 -9.26
N PHE A 317 16.81 -2.53 -9.03
CA PHE A 317 16.63 -3.04 -7.68
C PHE A 317 16.82 -4.54 -7.61
N GLN A 318 17.12 -5.04 -6.41
CA GLN A 318 17.38 -6.44 -6.14
C GLN A 318 16.74 -6.83 -4.80
N PRO A 319 15.82 -7.81 -4.77
CA PRO A 319 15.37 -8.39 -3.51
C PRO A 319 16.47 -9.19 -2.85
N VAL A 320 16.83 -8.81 -1.63
CA VAL A 320 17.92 -9.42 -0.87
C VAL A 320 17.42 -10.33 0.24
N HIS A 321 16.19 -10.12 0.71
CA HIS A 321 15.59 -10.90 1.78
C HIS A 321 14.07 -10.93 1.66
N GLN A 322 13.47 -12.11 1.85
CA GLN A 322 12.03 -12.29 2.02
C GLN A 322 11.72 -12.46 3.51
N ARG A 323 10.74 -11.72 4.00
CA ARG A 323 10.26 -11.82 5.38
C ARG A 323 9.12 -12.82 5.50
N LEU A 324 8.83 -13.22 6.74
CA LEU A 324 7.79 -14.20 7.06
C LEU A 324 6.38 -13.76 6.68
N ASP A 325 6.14 -12.45 6.57
CA ASP A 325 4.86 -11.88 6.16
C ASP A 325 4.68 -11.85 4.63
N GLY A 326 5.67 -12.31 3.86
CA GLY A 326 5.66 -12.28 2.39
C GLY A 326 6.21 -10.98 1.79
N SER A 327 6.53 -9.97 2.61
CA SER A 327 7.18 -8.75 2.14
C SER A 327 8.66 -8.97 1.82
N TYR A 328 9.23 -8.12 0.98
CA TYR A 328 10.63 -8.22 0.57
C TYR A 328 11.41 -6.98 0.94
N THR A 329 12.64 -7.18 1.41
CA THR A 329 13.63 -6.12 1.50
C THR A 329 14.39 -6.06 0.17
N VAL A 330 14.41 -4.89 -0.45
CA VAL A 330 15.10 -4.65 -1.71
C VAL A 330 16.17 -3.59 -1.53
N LEU A 331 17.30 -3.80 -2.18
CA LEU A 331 18.27 -2.74 -2.44
C LEU A 331 17.93 -2.11 -3.79
N TRP A 332 18.03 -0.79 -3.88
CA TRP A 332 17.76 -0.09 -5.12
C TRP A 332 18.84 0.94 -5.43
N ARG A 333 18.96 1.28 -6.71
CA ARG A 333 19.82 2.32 -7.22
C ARG A 333 19.12 3.06 -8.36
N LEU A 334 19.04 4.37 -8.26
CA LEU A 334 18.59 5.24 -9.35
C LEU A 334 19.72 5.36 -10.38
N LEU A 335 19.49 4.87 -11.59
CA LEU A 335 20.47 4.91 -12.69
C LEU A 335 20.41 6.22 -13.46
N TYR A 336 19.20 6.70 -13.76
CA TYR A 336 18.99 7.86 -14.60
C TYR A 336 17.65 8.55 -14.30
N ARG A 337 17.61 9.86 -14.50
CA ARG A 337 16.38 10.66 -14.49
C ARG A 337 16.20 11.31 -15.85
N PHE A 338 15.07 11.02 -16.48
CA PHE A 338 14.69 11.63 -17.76
C PHE A 338 14.07 13.02 -17.53
N PRO A 339 13.91 13.82 -18.58
CA PRO A 339 13.12 15.05 -18.48
C PRO A 339 11.72 14.77 -17.94
N ASP A 340 11.28 15.55 -16.96
CA ASP A 340 9.96 15.36 -16.34
C ASP A 340 8.85 15.55 -17.42
N PRO A 341 7.94 14.57 -17.58
CA PRO A 341 6.90 14.61 -18.61
C PRO A 341 5.84 15.68 -18.31
N LYS A 342 5.24 16.27 -19.33
CA LYS A 342 4.25 17.34 -19.15
C LYS A 342 2.91 16.93 -19.76
N ILE A 343 1.84 17.41 -19.14
CA ILE A 343 0.49 17.31 -19.68
C ILE A 343 0.08 18.72 -20.11
N GLU A 344 -0.16 18.90 -21.40
CA GLU A 344 -0.32 20.21 -22.03
C GLU A 344 -1.78 20.68 -22.09
N ASP A 345 -2.74 19.76 -21.99
CA ASP A 345 -4.17 19.98 -22.26
C ASP A 345 -5.05 19.89 -21.01
N LEU A 346 -4.48 19.94 -19.81
CA LEU A 346 -5.21 19.83 -18.55
C LEU A 346 -6.30 20.91 -18.37
N ASP A 347 -6.11 22.08 -18.97
CA ASP A 347 -7.07 23.18 -18.92
C ASP A 347 -8.40 22.85 -19.60
N GLN A 348 -8.40 21.90 -20.54
CA GLN A 348 -9.60 21.46 -21.25
C GLN A 348 -10.52 20.58 -20.38
N TYR A 349 -10.01 20.07 -19.26
CA TYR A 349 -10.71 19.10 -18.39
C TYR A 349 -11.20 19.72 -17.08
N VAL A 350 -11.14 21.05 -16.96
CA VAL A 350 -11.58 21.77 -15.77
C VAL A 350 -12.90 22.50 -16.01
N GLU A 351 -13.84 22.32 -15.09
CA GLU A 351 -15.09 23.09 -15.07
C GLU A 351 -14.89 24.47 -14.42
N LEU A 352 -15.50 25.51 -14.99
CA LEU A 352 -15.37 26.90 -14.54
C LEU A 352 -16.75 27.48 -14.14
N GLU A 353 -16.82 28.20 -13.01
CA GLU A 353 -18.08 28.75 -12.44
C GLU A 353 -18.68 30.06 -13.02
#